data_AF-A0A3D0TBI9-F1
#
_entry.id   AF-A0A3D0TBI9-F1
#
_cell.length_a   1.000
_cell.length_b   1.000
_cell.length_c   1.000
_cell.angle_alpha   90.00
_cell.angle_beta   90.00
_cell.angle_gamma   90.00
#
_symmetry.space_group_name_H-M   'P 1'
#
loop_
_entity.id
_entity.type
_entity.pdbx_description
1 polymer ?
#
loop_
_entity_poly.entity_id
_entity_poly.type
_entity_poly.pdbx_seq_one_letter_code
_entity_poly.pdbx_strand_id
1 'polypeptide(L)'
;MERYLGAILIVILIFLGQNFLKDQPVLVESSEPPQVLSATQPVVTESRFTSKLEEEVETLSKKTIYQDDPDEEAGIDKILDEGQDGKRVKIIKITFFEGEEYEREIVSTETIPPQDKKILRGTKIVWKTLDTPDGQITYWKKMRVYATHYDLHCLGCNEWTAIGMRAGKGVIAVDPKVIPMRSKVYIPGYGMAVAGDTGGAIKGNIIDLGFDDARTAGWTARFIDIYLL
;
A
#
# COMPACT_ATOMS: atom_id res chain seq x y z
N MET A 1 -23.98 -42.12 -26.06
CA MET A 1 -22.96 -42.62 -25.12
C MET A 1 -22.54 -41.40 -24.32
N GLU A 2 -22.81 -41.23 -23.03
CA GLU A 2 -23.07 -42.17 -21.95
C GLU A 2 -24.21 -41.61 -21.07
N ARG A 3 -24.98 -42.53 -20.49
CA ARG A 3 -26.27 -42.31 -19.87
C ARG A 3 -26.31 -43.30 -18.69
N TYR A 4 -26.78 -42.85 -17.53
CA TYR A 4 -27.21 -43.69 -16.40
C TYR A 4 -26.15 -44.54 -15.69
N LEU A 5 -25.39 -43.95 -14.76
CA LEU A 5 -24.74 -44.70 -13.68
C LEU A 5 -24.64 -43.81 -12.43
N GLY A 6 -25.71 -43.75 -11.63
CA GLY A 6 -25.71 -42.92 -10.42
C GLY A 6 -26.99 -42.99 -9.57
N ALA A 7 -28.07 -43.57 -10.08
CA ALA A 7 -29.35 -43.63 -9.37
C ALA A 7 -29.68 -45.01 -8.76
N ILE A 8 -28.78 -46.01 -8.84
CA ILE A 8 -29.10 -47.40 -8.43
C ILE A 8 -28.44 -47.80 -7.08
N LEU A 9 -27.55 -46.98 -6.51
CA LEU A 9 -26.86 -47.35 -5.25
C LEU A 9 -27.47 -46.81 -3.95
N ILE A 10 -28.58 -46.06 -4.00
CA ILE A 10 -29.20 -45.48 -2.79
C ILE A 10 -30.48 -46.22 -2.36
N VAL A 11 -31.04 -47.09 -3.20
CA VAL A 11 -32.29 -47.82 -2.88
C VAL A 11 -32.04 -49.15 -2.13
N ILE A 12 -30.82 -49.69 -2.15
CA ILE A 12 -30.49 -50.96 -1.46
C ILE A 12 -30.07 -50.75 0.01
N LEU A 13 -29.67 -49.55 0.42
CA LEU A 13 -29.34 -49.25 1.82
C LEU A 13 -30.57 -48.97 2.71
N ILE A 14 -31.79 -49.01 2.16
CA ILE A 14 -33.03 -48.83 2.92
C ILE A 14 -33.59 -50.18 3.41
N PHE A 15 -33.08 -51.32 2.92
CA PHE A 15 -33.66 -52.64 3.24
C PHE A 15 -32.87 -53.55 4.19
N LEU A 16 -31.68 -53.15 4.65
CA LEU A 16 -30.85 -53.94 5.59
C LEU A 16 -30.67 -53.32 6.99
N GLY A 17 -31.42 -52.25 7.30
CA GLY A 17 -31.33 -51.57 8.60
C GLY A 17 -32.51 -51.80 9.55
N GLN A 18 -33.48 -52.69 9.24
CA GLN A 18 -34.70 -52.83 10.05
C GLN A 18 -34.58 -53.74 11.28
N ASN A 19 -33.41 -54.31 11.60
CA ASN A 19 -33.28 -55.23 12.75
C ASN A 19 -32.20 -54.85 13.78
N PHE A 20 -31.74 -53.59 13.81
CA PHE A 20 -30.74 -53.12 14.78
C PHE A 20 -31.20 -51.90 15.60
N LEU A 21 -32.49 -51.87 15.95
CA LEU A 21 -33.06 -50.93 16.94
C LEU A 21 -33.81 -51.75 17.98
N LYS A 22 -33.07 -52.54 18.76
CA LYS A 22 -33.56 -53.07 20.04
C LYS A 22 -32.59 -52.54 21.08
N ASP A 23 -33.14 -51.81 22.03
CA ASP A 23 -32.48 -51.01 23.06
C ASP A 23 -32.07 -49.60 22.58
N GLN A 24 -33.08 -48.79 22.24
CA GLN A 24 -32.98 -47.38 22.59
C GLN A 24 -32.84 -47.29 24.12
N PRO A 25 -31.88 -46.52 24.68
CA PRO A 25 -31.91 -46.24 26.10
C PRO A 25 -33.25 -45.57 26.39
N VAL A 26 -34.04 -46.19 27.26
CA VAL A 26 -35.25 -45.58 27.81
C VAL A 26 -34.77 -44.33 28.52
N LEU A 27 -34.93 -43.17 27.89
CA LEU A 27 -34.93 -41.91 28.60
C LEU A 27 -36.09 -42.03 29.57
N VAL A 28 -35.76 -42.27 30.84
CA VAL A 28 -36.72 -42.09 31.92
C VAL A 28 -37.07 -40.60 31.87
N GLU A 29 -38.14 -40.28 31.18
CA GLU A 29 -38.81 -38.99 31.29
C GLU A 29 -39.23 -38.91 32.76
N SER A 30 -38.42 -38.19 33.54
CA SER A 30 -38.82 -37.71 34.85
C SER A 30 -40.09 -36.91 34.65
N SER A 31 -41.24 -37.53 34.91
CA SER A 31 -42.57 -36.92 34.80
C SER A 31 -42.82 -35.88 35.90
N GLU A 32 -41.91 -35.75 36.85
CA GLU A 32 -41.95 -34.66 37.79
C GLU A 32 -41.37 -33.42 37.11
N PRO A 33 -42.14 -32.33 36.97
CA PRO A 33 -41.56 -31.05 36.58
C PRO A 33 -40.41 -30.76 37.56
N PRO A 34 -39.29 -30.19 37.09
CA PRO A 34 -38.18 -29.88 37.98
C PRO A 34 -38.73 -29.11 39.18
N GLN A 35 -38.54 -29.65 40.39
CA GLN A 35 -39.02 -29.00 41.60
C GLN A 35 -38.25 -27.67 41.74
N VAL A 36 -38.90 -26.57 41.34
CA VAL A 36 -38.37 -25.23 41.53
C VAL A 36 -38.58 -24.88 43.00
N LEU A 37 -37.51 -24.96 43.80
CA LEU A 37 -37.53 -24.44 45.15
C LEU A 37 -37.83 -22.94 45.10
N SER A 38 -39.03 -22.56 45.49
CA SER A 38 -39.43 -21.15 45.58
C SER A 38 -38.71 -20.49 46.76
N ALA A 39 -37.48 -20.04 46.53
CA ALA A 39 -36.73 -19.23 47.48
C ALA A 39 -37.13 -17.75 47.32
N THR A 40 -37.76 -17.17 48.35
CA THR A 40 -37.85 -15.71 48.48
C THR A 40 -36.47 -15.20 48.89
N GLN A 41 -35.60 -14.89 47.92
CA GLN A 41 -34.35 -14.20 48.21
C GLN A 41 -34.66 -12.73 48.55
N PRO A 42 -34.40 -12.26 49.80
CA PRO A 42 -34.68 -10.87 50.18
C PRO A 42 -33.63 -9.87 49.67
N VAL A 43 -32.56 -10.37 49.04
CA VAL A 43 -31.41 -9.56 48.61
C VAL A 43 -31.52 -9.28 47.12
N VAL A 44 -31.81 -8.02 46.79
CA VAL A 44 -31.62 -7.49 45.43
C VAL A 44 -30.13 -7.25 45.24
N THR A 45 -29.50 -7.94 44.30
CA THR A 45 -28.12 -7.67 43.91
C THR A 45 -28.11 -6.67 42.76
N GLU A 46 -27.42 -5.55 42.94
CA GLU A 46 -27.17 -4.58 41.88
C GLU A 46 -25.76 -4.80 41.33
N SER A 47 -25.65 -5.02 40.01
CA SER A 47 -24.35 -5.05 39.35
C SER A 47 -23.83 -3.63 39.18
N ARG A 48 -22.60 -3.37 39.63
CA ARG A 48 -21.88 -2.11 39.37
C ARG A 48 -21.19 -2.08 38.01
N PHE A 49 -21.31 -3.16 37.23
CA PHE A 49 -20.75 -3.22 35.89
C PHE A 49 -21.65 -2.50 34.90
N THR A 50 -21.05 -1.67 34.07
CA THR A 50 -21.69 -1.06 32.90
C THR A 50 -20.87 -1.38 31.65
N SER A 51 -21.46 -1.25 30.46
CA SER A 51 -20.70 -1.46 29.23
C SER A 51 -21.09 -0.46 28.15
N LYS A 52 -20.13 -0.14 27.29
CA LYS A 52 -20.28 0.74 26.13
C LYS A 52 -19.70 0.04 24.91
N LEU A 53 -20.29 0.27 23.74
CA LEU A 53 -19.70 -0.08 22.46
C LEU A 53 -18.93 1.11 21.90
N GLU A 54 -17.72 0.85 21.44
CA GLU A 54 -16.85 1.81 20.77
C GLU A 54 -16.49 1.27 19.38
N GLU A 55 -16.55 2.13 18.37
CA GLU A 55 -16.15 1.81 17.01
C GLU A 55 -14.74 2.37 16.76
N GLU A 56 -13.80 1.48 16.47
CA GLU A 56 -12.44 1.84 16.05
C GLU A 56 -12.30 1.56 14.56
N VAL A 57 -12.04 2.62 13.78
CA VAL A 57 -11.87 2.53 12.32
C VAL A 57 -10.39 2.70 11.97
N GLU A 58 -9.82 1.66 11.35
CA GLU A 58 -8.45 1.65 10.81
C GLU A 58 -8.51 1.74 9.28
N THR A 59 -7.89 2.76 8.69
CA THR A 59 -7.81 2.92 7.23
C THR A 59 -6.76 1.98 6.65
N LEU A 60 -7.16 1.20 5.63
CA LEU A 60 -6.25 0.33 4.88
C LEU A 60 -5.92 1.00 3.54
N SER A 61 -4.72 1.55 3.41
CA SER A 61 -4.32 2.30 2.21
C SER A 61 -4.28 1.41 0.97
N LYS A 62 -4.82 1.93 -0.15
CA LYS A 62 -4.70 1.30 -1.48
C LYS A 62 -3.27 1.33 -1.99
N LYS A 63 -2.91 0.35 -2.82
CA LYS A 63 -1.63 0.34 -3.53
C LYS A 63 -1.81 0.94 -4.93
N THR A 64 -0.72 1.40 -5.51
CA THR A 64 -0.68 1.85 -6.90
C THR A 64 0.00 0.77 -7.75
N ILE A 65 -0.72 0.23 -8.73
CA ILE A 65 -0.25 -0.77 -9.67
C ILE A 65 -0.06 -0.10 -11.04
N TYR A 66 1.12 -0.29 -11.62
CA TYR A 66 1.45 0.20 -12.95
C TYR A 66 1.31 -0.93 -13.97
N GLN A 67 0.70 -0.62 -15.10
CA GLN A 67 0.63 -1.49 -16.26
C GLN A 67 1.30 -0.77 -17.43
N ASP A 68 2.28 -1.40 -18.06
CA ASP A 68 3.02 -0.79 -19.17
C ASP A 68 2.21 -0.85 -20.48
N ASP A 69 2.22 0.25 -21.23
CA ASP A 69 1.63 0.40 -22.56
C ASP A 69 2.73 0.74 -23.59
N PRO A 70 3.03 -0.15 -24.55
CA PRO A 70 4.05 0.08 -25.57
C PRO A 70 3.61 1.02 -26.70
N ASP A 71 2.32 1.35 -26.80
CA ASP A 71 1.79 2.22 -27.85
C ASP A 71 1.75 3.69 -27.44
N GLU A 72 1.64 3.96 -26.13
CA GLU A 72 1.61 5.29 -25.54
C GLU A 72 3.02 5.85 -25.26
N GLU A 73 3.23 7.16 -25.45
CA GLU A 73 4.54 7.81 -25.30
C GLU A 73 5.08 7.72 -23.87
N ALA A 74 6.38 7.45 -23.74
CA ALA A 74 7.07 7.38 -22.46
C ALA A 74 6.94 8.68 -21.65
N GLY A 75 6.36 8.56 -20.46
CA GLY A 75 6.10 9.70 -19.56
C GLY A 75 4.66 10.23 -19.60
N ILE A 76 3.81 9.68 -20.47
CA ILE A 76 2.36 9.87 -20.40
C ILE A 76 1.76 8.73 -19.56
N ASP A 77 1.26 9.08 -18.39
CA ASP A 77 0.57 8.16 -17.49
C ASP A 77 -0.93 8.45 -17.52
N LYS A 78 -1.74 7.41 -17.67
CA LYS A 78 -3.21 7.48 -17.66
C LYS A 78 -3.77 6.69 -16.51
N ILE A 79 -4.66 7.30 -15.74
CA ILE A 79 -5.35 6.63 -14.64
C ILE A 79 -6.45 5.76 -15.26
N LEU A 80 -6.35 4.45 -15.06
CA LEU A 80 -7.38 3.49 -15.47
C LEU A 80 -8.45 3.32 -14.41
N ASP A 81 -8.01 3.30 -13.15
CA ASP A 81 -8.87 3.15 -11.98
C ASP A 81 -8.23 3.92 -10.83
N GLU A 82 -8.99 4.84 -10.20
CA GLU A 82 -8.49 5.56 -9.03
C GLU A 82 -8.35 4.65 -7.80
N GLY A 83 -9.09 3.55 -7.75
CA GLY A 83 -9.16 2.69 -6.58
C GLY A 83 -9.70 3.42 -5.34
N GLN A 84 -9.87 2.69 -4.25
CA GLN A 84 -10.45 3.19 -3.01
C GLN A 84 -9.75 2.57 -1.81
N ASP A 85 -9.51 3.37 -0.77
CA ASP A 85 -8.96 2.85 0.47
C ASP A 85 -9.98 1.90 1.12
N GLY A 86 -9.45 0.83 1.71
CA GLY A 86 -10.22 -0.07 2.52
C GLY A 86 -10.36 0.47 3.94
N LYS A 87 -11.14 -0.24 4.75
CA LYS A 87 -11.24 0.05 6.18
C LYS A 87 -11.45 -1.23 6.97
N ARG A 88 -10.87 -1.27 8.17
CA ARG A 88 -11.13 -2.29 9.17
C ARG A 88 -11.87 -1.63 10.33
N VAL A 89 -13.08 -2.10 10.58
CA VAL A 89 -13.95 -1.59 11.65
C VAL A 89 -13.96 -2.62 12.76
N LYS A 90 -13.49 -2.25 13.95
CA LYS A 90 -13.56 -3.08 15.16
C LYS A 90 -14.66 -2.53 16.06
N ILE A 91 -15.58 -3.39 16.47
CA ILE A 91 -16.54 -3.06 17.51
C ILE A 91 -15.99 -3.59 18.83
N ILE A 92 -15.65 -2.66 19.71
CA ILE A 92 -15.03 -2.93 20.99
C ILE A 92 -16.07 -2.72 22.09
N LYS A 93 -16.30 -3.76 22.89
CA LYS A 93 -17.09 -3.63 24.11
C LYS A 93 -16.15 -3.30 25.25
N ILE A 94 -16.35 -2.14 25.84
CA ILE A 94 -15.64 -1.69 27.04
C ILE A 94 -16.56 -1.89 28.23
N THR A 95 -16.15 -2.74 29.16
CA THR A 95 -16.85 -2.99 30.42
C THR A 95 -16.21 -2.14 31.49
N PHE A 96 -17.02 -1.41 32.26
CA PHE A 96 -16.59 -0.56 33.36
C PHE A 96 -17.05 -1.14 34.69
N PHE A 97 -16.22 -1.05 35.71
CA PHE A 97 -16.59 -1.32 37.10
C PHE A 97 -16.41 -0.03 37.90
N GLU A 98 -17.49 0.45 38.51
CA GLU A 98 -17.48 1.71 39.30
C GLU A 98 -16.97 2.95 38.53
N GLY A 99 -17.11 2.93 37.21
CA GLY A 99 -16.67 4.02 36.32
C GLY A 99 -15.25 3.88 35.79
N GLU A 100 -14.48 2.89 36.25
CA GLU A 100 -13.15 2.57 35.73
C GLU A 100 -13.21 1.47 34.67
N GLU A 101 -12.40 1.56 33.61
CA GLU A 101 -12.32 0.52 32.56
C GLU A 101 -11.80 -0.78 33.19
N TYR A 102 -12.64 -1.81 33.18
CA TYR A 102 -12.33 -3.12 33.73
C TYR A 102 -11.81 -4.07 32.65
N GLU A 103 -12.48 -4.10 31.50
CA GLU A 103 -12.16 -5.02 30.42
C GLU A 103 -12.51 -4.42 29.06
N ARG A 104 -11.70 -4.77 28.06
CA ARG A 104 -11.92 -4.43 26.66
C ARG A 104 -11.91 -5.70 25.82
N GLU A 105 -13.01 -5.97 25.14
CA GLU A 105 -13.15 -7.14 24.25
C GLU A 105 -13.54 -6.69 22.84
N ILE A 106 -12.90 -7.27 21.82
CA ILE A 106 -13.29 -7.08 20.43
C ILE A 106 -14.48 -8.00 20.15
N VAL A 107 -15.66 -7.42 19.99
CA VAL A 107 -16.90 -8.15 19.73
C VAL A 107 -16.99 -8.58 18.26
N SER A 108 -16.56 -7.71 17.35
CA SER A 108 -16.53 -8.02 15.92
C SER A 108 -15.43 -7.24 15.21
N THR A 109 -15.01 -7.78 14.06
CA THR A 109 -14.10 -7.11 13.14
C THR A 109 -14.64 -7.29 11.73
N GLU A 110 -14.99 -6.19 11.08
CA GLU A 110 -15.38 -6.15 9.69
C GLU A 110 -14.23 -5.53 8.88
N THR A 111 -13.86 -6.15 7.76
CA THR A 111 -12.81 -5.63 6.89
C THR A 111 -13.35 -5.46 5.48
N ILE A 112 -13.30 -4.21 5.00
CA ILE A 112 -13.54 -3.86 3.61
C ILE A 112 -12.16 -3.69 2.96
N PRO A 113 -11.76 -4.58 2.04
CA PRO A 113 -10.43 -4.54 1.43
C PRO A 113 -10.26 -3.29 0.55
N PRO A 114 -9.04 -2.74 0.45
CA PRO A 114 -8.76 -1.67 -0.49
C PRO A 114 -8.86 -2.15 -1.94
N GLN A 115 -9.28 -1.25 -2.82
CA GLN A 115 -9.18 -1.39 -4.27
C GLN A 115 -7.96 -0.60 -4.75
N ASP A 116 -7.02 -1.30 -5.38
CA ASP A 116 -5.78 -0.69 -5.86
C ASP A 116 -6.04 0.33 -6.99
N LYS A 117 -5.26 1.41 -6.97
CA LYS A 117 -5.19 2.39 -8.05
C LYS A 117 -4.42 1.78 -9.22
N LYS A 118 -4.99 1.81 -10.43
CA LYS A 118 -4.36 1.31 -11.65
C LYS A 118 -3.96 2.46 -12.55
N ILE A 119 -2.67 2.50 -12.91
CA ILE A 119 -2.11 3.50 -13.81
C ILE A 119 -1.52 2.78 -15.02
N LEU A 120 -1.96 3.18 -16.21
CA LEU A 120 -1.36 2.78 -17.48
C LEU A 120 -0.19 3.72 -17.77
N ARG A 121 1.01 3.17 -17.92
CA ARG A 121 2.25 3.91 -18.13
C ARG A 121 2.69 3.74 -19.59
N GLY A 122 2.79 4.84 -20.33
CA GLY A 122 3.38 4.82 -21.66
C GLY A 122 4.87 4.46 -21.61
N THR A 123 5.30 3.63 -22.55
CA THR A 123 6.69 3.15 -22.67
C THR A 123 7.31 3.36 -24.04
N LYS A 124 6.54 3.90 -25.01
CA LYS A 124 7.03 4.18 -26.36
C LYS A 124 8.02 5.35 -26.36
N ILE A 125 9.25 5.08 -26.73
CA ILE A 125 10.31 6.10 -26.86
C ILE A 125 10.07 6.89 -28.16
N VAL A 126 9.79 8.18 -28.04
CA VAL A 126 9.66 9.11 -29.17
C VAL A 126 10.68 10.24 -29.02
N TRP A 127 11.63 10.30 -29.94
CA TRP A 127 12.68 11.32 -29.94
C TRP A 127 12.15 12.67 -30.41
N LYS A 128 12.44 13.71 -29.64
CA LYS A 128 12.07 15.12 -29.89
C LYS A 128 13.31 15.99 -29.83
N THR A 129 13.29 17.12 -30.52
CA THR A 129 14.39 18.09 -30.53
C THR A 129 14.08 19.28 -29.62
N LEU A 130 15.11 19.83 -28.98
CA LEU A 130 15.05 21.06 -28.20
C LEU A 130 16.25 21.94 -28.54
N ASP A 131 16.01 23.21 -28.88
CA ASP A 131 17.08 24.19 -29.05
C ASP A 131 17.46 24.77 -27.67
N THR A 132 18.73 24.63 -27.31
CA THR A 132 19.28 25.14 -26.04
C THR A 132 20.37 26.18 -26.32
N PRO A 133 20.75 27.01 -25.33
CA PRO A 133 21.86 27.94 -25.49
C PRO A 133 23.19 27.28 -25.91
N ASP A 134 23.38 26.01 -25.55
CA ASP A 134 24.60 25.24 -25.84
C ASP A 134 24.50 24.43 -27.14
N GLY A 135 23.38 24.53 -27.86
CA GLY A 135 23.12 23.80 -29.12
C GLY A 135 21.82 22.99 -29.08
N GLN A 136 21.48 22.40 -30.22
CA GLN A 136 20.31 21.54 -30.32
C GLN A 136 20.58 20.17 -29.69
N ILE A 137 19.63 19.70 -28.87
CA ILE A 137 19.67 18.38 -28.25
C ILE A 137 18.48 17.54 -28.70
N THR A 138 18.60 16.23 -28.58
CA THR A 138 17.48 15.29 -28.72
C THR A 138 17.16 14.68 -27.36
N TYR A 139 15.87 14.52 -27.07
CA TYR A 139 15.38 13.96 -25.82
C TYR A 139 14.19 13.05 -26.11
N TRP A 140 13.97 12.05 -25.25
CA TRP A 140 12.85 11.11 -25.40
C TRP A 140 11.83 11.21 -24.27
N LYS A 141 12.16 11.89 -23.17
CA LYS A 141 11.24 12.12 -22.05
C LYS A 141 11.47 13.48 -21.43
N LYS A 142 10.37 14.21 -21.22
CA LYS A 142 10.32 15.45 -20.44
C LYS A 142 9.64 15.14 -19.12
N MET A 143 10.22 15.58 -18.00
CA MET A 143 9.59 15.41 -16.70
C MET A 143 9.84 16.59 -15.76
N ARG A 144 8.85 16.88 -14.92
CA ARG A 144 8.95 17.93 -13.91
C ARG A 144 9.47 17.35 -12.61
N VAL A 145 10.53 17.95 -12.09
CA VAL A 145 11.21 17.52 -10.86
C VAL A 145 11.41 18.70 -9.91
N TYR A 146 11.52 18.43 -8.62
CA TYR A 146 12.01 19.41 -7.66
C TYR A 146 13.54 19.30 -7.58
N ALA A 147 14.24 20.33 -8.03
CA ALA A 147 15.69 20.32 -8.14
C ALA A 147 16.34 21.10 -7.00
N THR A 148 17.01 20.40 -6.09
CA THR A 148 17.88 20.96 -5.05
C THR A 148 19.34 21.00 -5.54
N HIS A 149 20.27 21.30 -4.65
CA HIS A 149 21.70 21.28 -4.95
C HIS A 149 22.51 20.75 -3.76
N TYR A 150 23.67 20.14 -4.06
CA TYR A 150 24.64 19.70 -3.08
C TYR A 150 26.06 20.00 -3.55
N ASP A 151 27.00 19.94 -2.61
CA ASP A 151 28.42 19.97 -2.88
C ASP A 151 29.14 18.93 -2.01
N LEU A 152 30.47 18.94 -2.09
CA LEU A 152 31.35 18.03 -1.35
C LEU A 152 31.60 18.45 0.11
N HIS A 153 31.13 19.63 0.54
CA HIS A 153 31.50 20.22 1.84
C HIS A 153 30.61 19.75 3.00
N CYS A 154 29.81 18.69 2.81
CA CYS A 154 28.98 18.11 3.85
C CYS A 154 29.72 17.12 4.76
N LEU A 155 29.31 17.06 6.02
CA LEU A 155 29.90 16.15 7.02
C LEU A 155 29.64 14.68 6.61
N GLY A 156 30.72 13.93 6.34
CA GLY A 156 30.64 12.53 5.90
C GLY A 156 30.55 12.34 4.38
N CYS A 157 30.54 13.42 3.60
CA CYS A 157 30.61 13.35 2.14
C CYS A 157 32.03 13.06 1.67
N ASN A 158 32.16 12.40 0.51
CA ASN A 158 33.44 12.10 -0.12
C ASN A 158 33.38 12.48 -1.61
N GLU A 159 34.52 12.43 -2.29
CA GLU A 159 34.67 12.88 -3.67
C GLU A 159 33.99 11.98 -4.73
N TRP A 160 33.38 10.86 -4.32
CA TRP A 160 32.87 9.82 -5.20
C TRP A 160 31.37 9.64 -5.08
N THR A 161 30.69 9.60 -6.22
CA THR A 161 29.25 9.36 -6.29
C THR A 161 28.91 7.87 -6.25
N ALA A 162 27.62 7.53 -6.13
CA ALA A 162 27.12 6.15 -6.10
C ALA A 162 27.62 5.24 -7.24
N ILE A 163 27.95 5.80 -8.42
CA ILE A 163 28.51 5.02 -9.55
C ILE A 163 30.02 5.21 -9.75
N GLY A 164 30.72 5.84 -8.81
CA GLY A 164 32.16 6.05 -8.84
C GLY A 164 32.60 7.20 -9.75
N MET A 165 31.73 8.17 -10.04
CA MET A 165 32.14 9.42 -10.69
C MET A 165 32.67 10.41 -9.65
N ARG A 166 33.47 11.39 -10.09
CA ARG A 166 33.81 12.54 -9.25
C ARG A 166 32.55 13.38 -9.03
N ALA A 167 32.21 13.67 -7.78
CA ALA A 167 31.12 14.59 -7.50
C ALA A 167 31.53 16.03 -7.88
N GLY A 168 30.54 16.84 -8.20
CA GLY A 168 30.73 18.20 -8.69
C GLY A 168 29.79 18.50 -9.85
N LYS A 169 30.02 19.63 -10.52
CA LYS A 169 29.14 20.07 -11.60
C LYS A 169 29.08 19.05 -12.75
N GLY A 170 27.87 18.72 -13.19
CA GLY A 170 27.60 17.74 -14.25
C GLY A 170 27.22 16.35 -13.74
N VAL A 171 27.21 16.12 -12.42
CA VAL A 171 26.70 14.89 -11.81
C VAL A 171 25.53 15.23 -10.89
N ILE A 172 24.43 14.49 -11.02
CA ILE A 172 23.23 14.69 -10.22
C ILE A 172 22.90 13.45 -9.40
N ALA A 173 22.33 13.67 -8.21
CA ALA A 173 21.69 12.64 -7.44
C ALA A 173 20.23 12.47 -7.85
N VAL A 174 19.78 11.23 -7.98
CA VAL A 174 18.41 10.90 -8.39
C VAL A 174 17.84 9.74 -7.55
N ASP A 175 16.53 9.50 -7.68
CA ASP A 175 15.92 8.22 -7.35
C ASP A 175 16.05 7.25 -8.55
N PRO A 176 16.83 6.15 -8.45
CA PRO A 176 17.01 5.19 -9.55
C PRO A 176 15.71 4.54 -10.04
N LYS A 177 14.64 4.53 -9.23
CA LYS A 177 13.32 4.02 -9.62
C LYS A 177 12.59 4.95 -10.59
N VAL A 178 12.99 6.22 -10.63
CA VAL A 178 12.37 7.27 -11.45
C VAL A 178 13.26 7.63 -12.64
N ILE A 179 14.55 7.89 -12.37
CA ILE A 179 15.56 8.19 -13.39
C ILE A 179 16.66 7.13 -13.26
N PRO A 180 16.80 6.22 -14.24
CA PRO A 180 17.83 5.19 -14.17
C PRO A 180 19.23 5.79 -14.03
N MET A 181 20.09 5.14 -13.25
CA MET A 181 21.50 5.53 -13.14
C MET A 181 22.17 5.54 -14.53
N ARG A 182 23.14 6.43 -14.73
CA ARG A 182 23.83 6.71 -15.99
C ARG A 182 22.98 7.39 -17.08
N SER A 183 21.71 7.73 -16.79
CA SER A 183 20.92 8.56 -17.71
C SER A 183 21.62 9.90 -17.93
N LYS A 184 21.63 10.36 -19.18
CA LYS A 184 22.04 11.73 -19.53
C LYS A 184 20.82 12.63 -19.49
N VAL A 185 20.97 13.80 -18.91
CA VAL A 185 19.88 14.77 -18.80
C VAL A 185 20.36 16.17 -19.18
N TYR A 186 19.43 16.96 -19.69
CA TYR A 186 19.59 18.40 -19.81
C TYR A 186 18.68 19.11 -18.80
N ILE A 187 19.25 20.04 -18.04
CA ILE A 187 18.56 20.82 -17.01
C ILE A 187 18.71 22.31 -17.35
N PRO A 188 17.63 23.02 -17.70
CA PRO A 188 17.72 24.44 -18.03
C PRO A 188 18.35 25.27 -16.91
N GLY A 189 19.33 26.09 -17.26
CA GLY A 189 20.08 26.93 -16.31
C GLY A 189 21.18 26.20 -15.52
N TYR A 190 21.31 24.88 -15.65
CA TYR A 190 22.41 24.11 -15.07
C TYR A 190 23.32 23.52 -16.16
N GLY A 191 22.70 22.96 -17.21
CA GLY A 191 23.36 22.35 -18.36
C GLY A 191 23.17 20.84 -18.42
N MET A 192 24.10 20.18 -19.11
CA MET A 192 24.15 18.74 -19.28
C MET A 192 24.62 18.05 -17.99
N ALA A 193 24.00 16.92 -17.65
CA ALA A 193 24.39 16.15 -16.48
C ALA A 193 24.19 14.64 -16.66
N VAL A 194 24.81 13.88 -15.77
CA VAL A 194 24.66 12.43 -15.65
C VAL A 194 24.02 12.09 -14.30
N ALA A 195 23.03 11.20 -14.32
CA ALA A 195 22.50 10.55 -13.11
C ALA A 195 23.57 9.62 -12.52
N GLY A 196 24.46 10.18 -11.73
CA GLY A 196 25.64 9.50 -11.21
C GLY A 196 25.62 9.26 -9.71
N ASP A 197 24.68 9.86 -8.99
CA ASP A 197 24.61 9.75 -7.54
C ASP A 197 23.22 9.40 -7.01
N THR A 198 23.14 9.10 -5.73
CA THR A 198 21.87 8.87 -5.02
C THR A 198 21.93 9.52 -3.64
N GLY A 199 20.79 9.98 -3.13
CA GLY A 199 20.69 10.53 -1.77
C GLY A 199 19.56 9.89 -0.97
N GLY A 200 19.72 9.88 0.36
CA GLY A 200 18.69 9.39 1.28
C GLY A 200 17.38 10.18 1.15
N ALA A 201 17.48 11.51 1.00
CA ALA A 201 16.34 12.41 0.82
C ALA A 201 15.88 12.54 -0.64
N ILE A 202 16.64 12.02 -1.60
CA ILE A 202 16.36 12.13 -3.03
C ILE A 202 15.52 10.93 -3.45
N LYS A 203 14.19 11.10 -3.31
CA LYS A 203 13.16 10.07 -3.56
C LYS A 203 12.06 10.62 -4.45
N GLY A 204 11.57 9.81 -5.38
CA GLY A 204 10.56 10.24 -6.35
C GLY A 204 11.10 11.25 -7.37
N ASN A 205 10.27 12.25 -7.72
CA ASN A 205 10.61 13.30 -8.70
C ASN A 205 11.45 14.43 -8.07
N ILE A 206 12.45 14.07 -7.26
CA ILE A 206 13.40 15.00 -6.65
C ILE A 206 14.78 14.69 -7.23
N ILE A 207 15.55 15.73 -7.57
CA ILE A 207 16.95 15.60 -8.00
C ILE A 207 17.82 16.54 -7.18
N ASP A 208 19.08 16.17 -6.99
CA ASP A 208 20.08 17.03 -6.35
C ASP A 208 21.19 17.36 -7.34
N LEU A 209 21.36 18.65 -7.63
CA LEU A 209 22.34 19.12 -8.59
C LEU A 209 23.72 19.23 -7.94
N GLY A 210 24.72 18.52 -8.45
CA GLY A 210 26.09 18.65 -7.96
C GLY A 210 26.69 19.99 -8.35
N PHE A 211 27.35 20.64 -7.41
CA PHE A 211 28.18 21.82 -7.64
C PHE A 211 29.52 21.66 -6.94
N ASP A 212 30.51 22.42 -7.40
CA ASP A 212 31.83 22.43 -6.76
C ASP A 212 31.76 23.16 -5.40
N ASP A 213 30.95 24.22 -5.32
CA ASP A 213 30.57 24.90 -4.07
C ASP A 213 29.10 25.33 -4.15
N ALA A 214 28.24 24.71 -3.34
CA ALA A 214 26.80 24.95 -3.37
C ALA A 214 26.46 26.38 -2.92
N ARG A 215 27.30 27.00 -2.09
CA ARG A 215 27.06 28.35 -1.55
C ARG A 215 27.19 29.44 -2.62
N THR A 216 28.03 29.22 -3.63
CA THR A 216 28.31 30.19 -4.69
C THR A 216 27.66 29.79 -6.04
N ALA A 217 27.03 28.62 -6.09
CA ALA A 217 26.37 28.07 -7.27
C ALA A 217 25.25 28.95 -7.87
N GLY A 218 24.66 29.84 -7.08
CA GLY A 218 23.55 30.70 -7.52
C GLY A 218 22.26 29.96 -7.88
N TRP A 219 22.15 28.68 -7.48
CA TRP A 219 20.96 27.87 -7.73
C TRP A 219 19.98 27.97 -6.56
N THR A 220 18.70 28.22 -6.86
CA THR A 220 17.62 28.14 -5.87
C THR A 220 16.76 26.93 -6.13
N ALA A 221 16.51 26.15 -5.07
CA ALA A 221 15.67 24.95 -5.16
C ALA A 221 14.27 25.30 -5.67
N ARG A 222 13.84 24.62 -6.73
CA ARG A 222 12.56 24.89 -7.39
C ARG A 222 12.11 23.72 -8.25
N PHE A 223 10.83 23.74 -8.63
CA PHE A 223 10.35 22.87 -9.68
C PHE A 223 10.88 23.31 -11.04
N ILE A 224 11.40 22.36 -11.82
CA ILE A 224 11.91 22.59 -13.17
C ILE A 224 11.60 21.39 -14.07
N ASP A 225 11.43 21.65 -15.35
CA ASP A 225 11.32 20.61 -16.36
C ASP A 225 12.72 20.20 -16.83
N ILE A 226 13.02 18.90 -16.76
CA ILE A 226 14.26 18.29 -17.25
C ILE A 226 13.97 17.39 -18.44
N TYR A 227 15.01 17.13 -19.23
CA TYR A 227 14.94 16.38 -20.47
C TYR A 227 15.91 15.20 -20.42
N LEU A 228 15.39 13.98 -20.53
CA LEU A 228 16.20 12.76 -20.61
C LEU A 228 16.60 12.52 -22.07
N LEU A 229 17.90 12.33 -22.28
CA LEU A 229 18.55 12.20 -23.58
C LEU A 229 18.82 10.74 -23.94
#